data_AF-A0A434X2S9-F1
#
_entry.id   AF-A0A434X2S9-F1
#
_cell.length_a   1.000
_cell.length_b   1.000
_cell.length_c   1.000
_cell.angle_alpha   90.00
_cell.angle_beta   90.00
_cell.angle_gamma   90.00
#
_symmetry.space_group_name_H-M   'P 1'
#
loop_
_entity.id
_entity.type
_entity.pdbx_description
1 polymer ?
#
loop_
_entity_poly.entity_id
_entity_poly.type
_entity_poly.pdbx_seq_one_letter_code
_entity_poly.pdbx_strand_id
1 'polypeptide(L)' 'MNATNDIELVWGAEAIALVIGAKPRQTFHLLETGQIPAKKVGGRWVADRGKLARFFMDEGETA' A
#
# COMPACT_ATOMS: atom_id res chain seq x y z
N MET A 1 -2.34 21.77 -19.33
CA MET A 1 -2.84 20.80 -18.34
C MET A 1 -1.88 19.62 -18.34
N ASN A 2 -0.91 19.58 -17.44
CA ASN A 2 -0.07 18.39 -17.29
C ASN A 2 -0.75 17.50 -16.25
N ALA A 3 -1.48 16.48 -16.71
CA ALA A 3 -1.94 15.42 -15.83
C ALA A 3 -0.72 14.56 -15.47
N THR A 4 0.18 15.10 -14.65
CA THR A 4 1.20 14.31 -13.99
C THR A 4 0.42 13.40 -13.04
N ASN A 5 0.10 12.19 -13.48
CA ASN A 5 -0.31 11.12 -12.59
C ASN A 5 0.92 10.76 -11.78
N ASP A 6 1.27 11.61 -10.81
CA ASP A 6 2.40 11.39 -9.92
C ASP A 6 2.08 10.15 -9.09
N ILE A 7 2.77 9.07 -9.46
CA ILE A 7 2.63 7.78 -8.79
C ILE A 7 3.37 7.92 -7.46
N GLU A 8 2.61 8.12 -6.38
CA GLU A 8 3.18 8.14 -5.03
C GLU A 8 3.54 6.72 -4.57
N LEU A 9 4.73 6.28 -4.98
CA LEU A 9 5.28 4.98 -4.60
C LEU A 9 5.87 5.02 -3.19
N VAL A 10 5.39 4.12 -2.35
CA VAL A 10 5.85 3.88 -0.99
C VAL A 10 6.74 2.64 -0.98
N TRP A 11 7.98 2.79 -0.51
CA TRP A 11 9.01 1.75 -0.58
C TRP A 11 9.34 1.17 0.80
N GLY A 12 9.19 -0.14 0.92
CA GLY A 12 9.48 -0.92 2.12
C GLY A 12 8.24 -1.19 2.97
N ALA A 13 8.23 -2.34 3.64
CA ALA A 13 7.11 -2.77 4.46
C ALA A 13 6.83 -1.81 5.63
N GLU A 14 7.87 -1.22 6.24
CA GLU A 14 7.71 -0.24 7.31
C GLU A 14 7.02 1.05 6.84
N ALA A 15 7.43 1.59 5.69
CA ALA A 15 6.81 2.77 5.13
C ALA A 15 5.34 2.51 4.76
N ILE A 16 5.06 1.34 4.18
CA ILE A 16 3.69 0.90 3.88
C ILE A 16 2.88 0.75 5.17
N ALA A 17 3.47 0.20 6.23
CA ALA A 17 2.84 0.02 7.54
C ALA A 17 2.40 1.36 8.15
N LEU A 18 3.25 2.39 8.03
CA LEU A 18 2.93 3.75 8.46
C LEU A 18 1.75 4.35 7.67
N VAL A 19 1.66 4.06 6.37
CA VAL A 19 0.56 4.55 5.52
C VAL A 19 -0.77 3.93 5.91
N ILE A 20 -0.80 2.64 6.23
CA ILE A 20 -2.04 1.92 6.60
C ILE A 20 -2.31 1.91 8.11
N GLY A 21 -1.43 2.51 8.93
CA GLY A 21 -1.56 2.54 10.39
C GLY A 21 -1.40 1.18 11.07
N ALA A 22 -0.70 0.22 10.46
CA ALA A 22 -0.51 -1.13 10.99
C ALA A 22 0.90 -1.36 11.55
N LYS A 23 1.09 -2.48 12.26
CA LYS A 23 2.42 -2.88 12.74
C LYS A 23 3.28 -3.42 11.58
N PRO A 24 4.58 -3.10 11.50
CA PRO A 24 5.45 -3.56 10.40
C PRO A 24 5.44 -5.08 10.15
N ARG A 25 5.43 -5.89 11.21
CA ARG A 25 5.37 -7.36 11.10
C ARG A 25 4.05 -7.85 10.48
N GLN A 26 2.93 -7.23 10.85
CA GLN A 26 1.62 -7.56 10.28
C GLN A 26 1.58 -7.13 8.82
N THR A 27 2.04 -5.92 8.50
CA THR A 27 2.14 -5.45 7.12
C THR A 27 3.01 -6.37 6.28
N PHE A 28 4.14 -6.86 6.80
CA PHE A 28 4.97 -7.82 6.08
C PHE A 28 4.21 -9.10 5.73
N HIS A 29 3.45 -9.64 6.69
CA HIS A 29 2.59 -10.80 6.44
C HIS A 29 1.50 -10.51 5.39
N LEU A 30 0.86 -9.34 5.44
CA LEU A 30 -0.15 -8.93 4.45
C LEU A 30 0.46 -8.79 3.05
N LEU A 31 1.68 -8.27 2.96
CA LEU A 31 2.43 -8.14 1.72
C LEU A 31 2.80 -9.50 1.15
N GLU A 32 3.33 -10.40 1.97
CA GLU A 32 3.71 -11.77 1.55
C GLU A 32 2.50 -12.62 1.15
N THR A 33 1.39 -12.47 1.85
CA THR A 33 0.13 -13.19 1.54
C THR A 33 -0.67 -12.54 0.43
N GLY A 34 -0.29 -11.33 -0.03
CA GLY A 34 -0.98 -10.61 -1.10
C GLY A 34 -2.34 -10.04 -0.70
N GLN A 35 -2.60 -9.85 0.59
CA GLN A 35 -3.85 -9.29 1.10
C GLN A 35 -3.99 -7.78 0.86
N ILE A 36 -2.88 -7.08 0.54
CA ILE A 36 -2.89 -5.66 0.23
C ILE A 36 -2.21 -5.40 -1.12
N PRO A 37 -2.63 -4.37 -1.88
CA PRO A 37 -2.11 -4.10 -3.22
C PRO A 37 -0.68 -3.55 -3.17
N ALA A 38 0.30 -4.45 -3.28
CA ALA A 38 1.72 -4.13 -3.35
C ALA A 38 2.47 -5.07 -4.30
N LYS A 39 3.67 -4.68 -4.69
CA LYS A 39 4.55 -5.42 -5.60
C LYS A 39 5.95 -5.53 -5.03
N LYS A 40 6.60 -6.67 -5.22
CA LYS A 40 8.02 -6.86 -4.90
C LYS A 40 8.88 -6.48 -6.11
N VAL A 41 9.77 -5.50 -5.96
CA VAL A 41 10.66 -4.98 -7.00
C VAL A 41 12.09 -4.98 -6.46
N GLY A 42 12.98 -5.76 -7.08
CA GLY A 42 14.40 -5.85 -6.67
C GLY A 42 14.61 -6.32 -5.22
N GLY A 43 13.70 -7.14 -4.69
CA GLY A 43 13.76 -7.61 -3.30
C GLY A 43 13.11 -6.69 -2.27
N ARG A 44 12.65 -5.49 -2.67
CA ARG A 44 11.93 -4.54 -1.79
C ARG A 44 10.45 -4.49 -2.13
N TRP A 45 9.61 -4.30 -1.12
CA TRP A 45 8.17 -4.07 -1.32
C TRP A 45 7.89 -2.64 -1.76
N VAL A 46 6.99 -2.48 -2.72
CA VAL A 46 6.55 -1.21 -3.27
C VAL A 46 5.03 -1.22 -3.35
N ALA A 47 4.40 -0.17 -2.85
CA ALA A 47 2.97 0.02 -3.01
C ALA A 47 2.67 1.45 -3.47
N ASP A 48 1.60 1.61 -4.22
CA ASP A 48 1.08 2.92 -4.59
C ASP A 48 0.16 3.41 -3.47
N ARG A 49 0.41 4.61 -2.94
CA ARG A 49 -0.38 5.17 -1.84
C ARG A 49 -1.86 5.30 -2.22
N GLY A 50 -2.16 5.77 -3.43
CA GLY A 50 -3.52 5.97 -3.90
C GLY A 50 -4.28 4.64 -4.04
N LYS A 51 -3.62 3.59 -4.56
CA LYS A 51 -4.20 2.23 -4.63
C LYS A 51 -4.45 1.63 -3.26
N LEU A 52 -3.51 1.79 -2.33
CA LEU A 52 -3.69 1.36 -0.94
C LEU A 52 -4.88 2.07 -0.31
N ALA A 53 -4.95 3.40 -0.41
CA ALA A 53 -6.06 4.17 0.15
C ALA A 53 -7.40 3.73 -0.42
N ARG A 54 -7.51 3.57 -1.76
CA ARG A 54 -8.73 3.08 -2.41
C ARG A 54 -9.12 1.68 -1.97
N PHE A 55 -8.14 0.77 -1.84
CA PHE A 55 -8.37 -0.60 -1.39
C PHE A 55 -9.01 -0.66 0.00
N PHE A 56 -8.58 0.20 0.93
CA PHE A 56 -9.15 0.26 2.28
C PHE A 56 -10.40 1.12 2.40
N MET A 57 -10.55 2.17 1.58
CA MET A 57 -11.76 2.99 1.57
C MET A 57 -12.98 2.22 1.04
N ASP A 58 -12.78 1.26 0.13
CA ASP A 58 -13.86 0.44 -0.44
C ASP A 58 -14.43 -0.58 0.56
N GLU A 59 -13.73 -0.89 1.67
CA GLU A 59 -14.23 -1.75 2.76
C GLU A 59 -14.96 -0.96 3.88
N GLY A 60 -15.21 0.33 3.69
CA GLY A 60 -15.78 1.22 4.72
C GLY A 60 -17.18 1.78 4.45
N GLU A 61 -17.81 1.48 3.31
CA GLU A 61 -19.17 1.98 3.01
C GLU A 61 -20.22 0.92 3.42
N THR A 62 -20.74 1.03 4.64
CA THR A 62 -22.07 0.50 4.99
C THR A 62 -22.82 1.54 5.82
N ALA A 63 -23.92 2.05 5.29
CA ALA A 63 -25.10 2.49 6.04
C ALA A 63 -26.31 2.64 5.10
#